data_AF-A0A972K7T9-F1
#
_entry.id   AF-A0A972K7T9-F1
#
_cell.length_a   1.000
_cell.length_b   1.000
_cell.length_c   1.000
_cell.angle_alpha   90.00
_cell.angle_beta   90.00
_cell.angle_gamma   90.00
#
_symmetry.space_group_name_H-M   'P 1'
#
loop_
_entity.id
_entity.type
_entity.pdbx_description
1 polymer ?
#
loop_
_entity_poly.entity_id
_entity_poly.type
_entity_poly.pdbx_seq_one_letter_code
_entity_poly.pdbx_strand_id
1 'polypeptide(L)'
;MTKAVATVLMVNNYFHDLATAMIMATATVTWFIVDKVERAREAKNRLFYIRVYNLMAKIFFYTLIGLMLGSIPRILTFRIFELKEAQIKGQLLPLTAKLGIAFILVMAGSAIWIKITRRVKFFQKR
;
A
#
# COMPACT_ATOMS: atom_id res chain seq x y z
N MET A 1 29.75 -9.05 -2.40
CA MET A 1 28.89 -7.84 -2.55
C MET A 1 29.38 -6.79 -1.56
N THR A 2 29.50 -5.52 -1.94
CA THR A 2 29.99 -4.47 -1.03
C THR A 2 28.93 -4.16 0.04
N LYS A 3 29.37 -3.74 1.24
CA LYS A 3 28.46 -3.38 2.35
C LYS A 3 27.41 -2.35 1.93
N ALA A 4 27.80 -1.39 1.09
CA ALA A 4 26.91 -0.37 0.55
C ALA A 4 25.70 -0.94 -0.21
N VAL A 5 25.92 -1.92 -1.10
CA VAL A 5 24.84 -2.53 -1.88
C VAL A 5 23.89 -3.31 -0.97
N ALA A 6 24.42 -3.98 0.07
CA ALA A 6 23.59 -4.71 1.03
C ALA A 6 22.68 -3.74 1.82
N THR A 7 23.22 -2.59 2.24
CA THR A 7 22.44 -1.56 2.93
C THR A 7 21.33 -1.01 2.04
N VAL A 8 21.60 -0.73 0.76
CA VAL A 8 20.58 -0.22 -0.17
C VAL A 8 19.45 -1.24 -0.36
N LEU A 9 19.77 -2.53 -0.51
CA LEU A 9 18.75 -3.58 -0.64
C LEU A 9 17.91 -3.73 0.63
N MET A 10 18.54 -3.66 1.80
CA MET A 10 17.83 -3.72 3.08
C MET A 10 16.86 -2.53 3.24
N VAL A 11 17.32 -1.32 2.91
CA VAL A 11 16.50 -0.12 2.93
C VAL A 11 15.35 -0.20 1.93
N ASN A 12 15.60 -0.70 0.71
CA ASN A 12 14.55 -0.94 -0.28
C ASN A 12 13.48 -1.91 0.24
N ASN A 13 13.90 -3.02 0.87
CA ASN A 13 12.96 -3.99 1.43
C ASN A 13 12.09 -3.37 2.53
N TYR A 14 12.65 -2.51 3.37
CA TYR A 14 11.90 -1.76 4.36
C TYR A 14 10.88 -0.81 3.73
N PHE A 15 11.29 -0.04 2.71
CA PHE A 15 10.38 0.85 1.99
C PHE A 15 9.26 0.09 1.25
N HIS A 16 9.55 -1.07 0.69
CA HIS A 16 8.54 -1.93 0.07
C HIS A 16 7.50 -2.43 1.09
N ASP A 17 7.95 -2.89 2.26
CA ASP A 17 7.06 -3.33 3.34
C ASP A 17 6.22 -2.16 3.88
N LEU A 18 6.83 -0.97 4.03
CA LEU A 18 6.11 0.26 4.39
C LEU A 18 5.05 0.62 3.34
N ALA A 19 5.40 0.57 2.05
CA ALA A 19 4.47 0.86 0.97
C ALA A 19 3.27 -0.11 0.97
N THR A 20 3.52 -1.38 1.25
CA THR A 20 2.48 -2.41 1.41
C THR A 20 1.46 -2.03 2.48
N ALA A 21 1.92 -1.63 3.67
CA ALA A 21 1.05 -1.19 4.75
C ALA A 21 0.32 0.13 4.41
N MET A 22 1.01 1.06 3.75
CA MET A 22 0.46 2.36 3.35
C MET A 22 -0.70 2.23 2.37
N ILE A 23 -0.70 1.25 1.45
CA ILE A 23 -1.84 0.98 0.56
C ILE A 23 -3.11 0.69 1.36
N MET A 24 -3.03 -0.23 2.33
CA MET A 24 -4.19 -0.58 3.16
C MET A 24 -4.61 0.59 4.06
N ALA A 25 -3.66 1.27 4.70
CA ALA A 25 -3.92 2.38 5.60
C ALA A 25 -4.63 3.54 4.89
N THR A 26 -4.08 3.97 3.75
CA THR A 26 -4.65 5.08 2.96
C THR A 26 -6.03 4.74 2.41
N ALA A 27 -6.24 3.52 1.93
CA ALA A 27 -7.55 3.05 1.49
C ALA A 27 -8.57 3.04 2.63
N THR A 28 -8.20 2.53 3.80
CA THR A 28 -9.09 2.44 4.97
C THR A 28 -9.45 3.82 5.50
N VAL A 29 -8.47 4.72 5.66
CA VAL A 29 -8.71 6.10 6.12
C VAL A 29 -9.63 6.83 5.15
N THR A 30 -9.38 6.71 3.85
CA THR A 30 -10.23 7.34 2.82
C THR A 30 -11.64 6.76 2.84
N TRP A 31 -11.79 5.46 3.07
CA TRP A 31 -13.09 4.82 3.21
C TRP A 31 -13.90 5.41 4.37
N PHE A 32 -13.29 5.54 5.55
CA PHE A 32 -13.96 6.14 6.71
C PHE A 32 -14.36 7.59 6.49
N ILE A 33 -13.48 8.38 5.86
CA ILE A 33 -13.79 9.77 5.51
C ILE A 33 -15.01 9.80 4.58
N VAL A 34 -14.99 9.03 3.49
CA VAL A 34 -16.10 9.02 2.53
C VAL A 34 -17.41 8.53 3.18
N ASP A 35 -17.38 7.46 3.97
CA ASP A 35 -18.58 6.96 4.66
C ASP A 35 -19.20 7.99 5.61
N LYS A 36 -18.37 8.74 6.35
CA LYS A 36 -18.84 9.83 7.23
C LYS A 36 -19.50 10.95 6.44
N VAL A 37 -18.92 11.34 5.31
CA VAL A 37 -19.45 12.39 4.43
C VAL A 37 -20.80 11.99 3.83
N GLU A 38 -20.90 10.75 3.35
CA GLU A 38 -22.13 10.20 2.78
C GLU A 38 -23.29 10.26 3.77
N ARG A 39 -23.03 9.92 5.05
CA ARG A 39 -24.03 9.93 6.11
C ARG A 39 -24.46 11.33 6.53
N ALA A 40 -23.52 12.28 6.58
CA ALA A 40 -23.81 13.64 7.03
C ALA A 40 -24.75 14.40 6.08
N ARG A 41 -24.80 14.05 4.78
CA ARG A 41 -25.59 14.73 3.73
C ARG A 41 -25.38 16.26 3.65
N GLU A 42 -24.32 16.78 4.27
CA GLU A 42 -24.03 18.21 4.30
C GLU A 42 -23.33 18.65 3.01
N ALA A 43 -24.06 19.33 2.13
CA ALA A 43 -23.52 19.90 0.90
C ALA A 43 -22.41 20.94 1.17
N LYS A 44 -22.43 21.59 2.33
CA LYS A 44 -21.56 22.72 2.68
C LYS A 44 -20.07 22.38 2.70
N ASN A 45 -19.71 21.12 2.98
CA ASN A 45 -18.32 20.68 3.13
C ASN A 45 -17.81 19.84 1.94
N ARG A 46 -18.60 19.68 0.87
CA ARG A 46 -18.30 18.81 -0.28
C ARG A 46 -16.96 19.14 -0.97
N LEU A 47 -16.65 20.42 -1.14
CA LEU A 47 -15.39 20.89 -1.74
C LEU A 47 -14.16 20.49 -0.93
N PHE A 48 -14.24 20.60 0.41
CA PHE A 48 -13.16 20.18 1.30
C PHE A 48 -12.89 18.68 1.16
N TYR A 49 -13.95 17.86 1.18
CA TYR A 49 -13.81 16.41 1.04
C TYR A 49 -13.24 15.98 -0.31
N ILE A 50 -13.61 16.63 -1.40
CA ILE A 50 -13.00 16.37 -2.72
C ILE A 50 -11.50 16.68 -2.69
N ARG A 51 -11.07 17.77 -2.05
CA ARG A 51 -9.64 18.08 -1.90
C ARG A 51 -8.90 17.03 -1.08
N VAL A 52 -9.48 16.62 0.06
CA VAL A 52 -8.90 15.56 0.91
C VAL A 52 -8.80 14.24 0.14
N TYR A 53 -9.86 13.83 -0.56
CA TYR A 53 -9.83 12.66 -1.42
C TYR A 53 -8.75 12.74 -2.50
N ASN A 54 -8.64 13.87 -3.20
CA ASN A 54 -7.62 14.05 -4.24
C ASN A 54 -6.20 13.97 -3.67
N LEU A 55 -5.97 14.50 -2.47
CA LEU A 55 -4.69 14.35 -1.78
C LEU A 55 -4.41 12.89 -1.42
N MET A 56 -5.38 12.20 -0.82
CA MET A 56 -5.25 10.78 -0.49
C MET A 56 -5.04 9.91 -1.74
N ALA A 57 -5.65 10.28 -2.87
CA ALA A 57 -5.48 9.60 -4.14
C ALA A 57 -4.06 9.71 -4.69
N LYS A 58 -3.44 10.89 -4.55
CA LYS A 58 -2.02 11.06 -4.88
C LYS A 58 -1.14 10.18 -3.98
N ILE A 59 -1.39 10.19 -2.67
CA ILE A 59 -0.61 9.38 -1.72
C ILE A 59 -0.74 7.89 -2.05
N PHE A 60 -1.96 7.38 -2.26
CA PHE A 60 -2.21 5.99 -2.66
C PHE A 60 -1.47 5.64 -3.95
N PHE A 61 -1.56 6.49 -4.97
CA PHE A 61 -0.92 6.26 -6.27
C PHE A 61 0.61 6.27 -6.19
N TYR A 62 1.21 7.25 -5.50
CA TYR A 62 2.67 7.29 -5.30
C TYR A 62 3.16 6.11 -4.46
N THR A 63 2.37 5.68 -3.47
CA THR A 63 2.68 4.48 -2.68
C THR A 63 2.64 3.24 -3.56
N LEU A 64 1.64 3.10 -4.44
CA LEU A 64 1.53 1.97 -5.35
C LEU A 64 2.69 1.92 -6.36
N ILE A 65 3.08 3.08 -6.92
CA ILE A 65 4.27 3.16 -7.79
C ILE A 65 5.52 2.76 -7.01
N GLY A 66 5.72 3.33 -5.81
CA GLY A 66 6.86 3.03 -4.95
C GLY A 66 6.93 1.55 -4.58
N LEU A 67 5.78 0.92 -4.31
CA LEU A 67 5.68 -0.52 -4.09
C LEU A 67 6.19 -1.28 -5.33
N MET A 68 5.64 -1.00 -6.52
CA MET A 68 6.02 -1.71 -7.74
C MET A 68 7.50 -1.53 -8.08
N LEU A 69 8.04 -0.31 -7.95
CA LEU A 69 9.46 -0.05 -8.17
C LEU A 69 10.33 -0.77 -7.14
N GLY A 70 9.95 -0.77 -5.87
CA GLY A 70 10.66 -1.48 -4.80
C GLY A 70 10.58 -3.01 -4.94
N SER A 71 9.56 -3.54 -5.62
CA SER A 71 9.42 -4.98 -5.86
C SER A 71 10.46 -5.49 -6.85
N ILE A 72 10.92 -4.67 -7.80
CA ILE A 72 11.90 -5.08 -8.83
C ILE A 72 13.21 -5.60 -8.22
N PRO A 73 13.98 -4.80 -7.45
CA PRO A 73 15.22 -5.28 -6.85
C PRO A 73 14.96 -6.41 -5.85
N ARG A 74 13.81 -6.39 -5.15
CA ARG A 74 13.44 -7.43 -4.19
C ARG A 74 13.24 -8.78 -4.87
N ILE A 75 12.49 -8.85 -5.96
CA ILE A 75 12.26 -10.11 -6.71
C ILE A 75 13.57 -10.65 -7.27
N LEU A 76 14.42 -9.79 -7.84
CA LEU A 76 15.71 -10.17 -8.41
C LEU A 76 16.67 -10.74 -7.36
N THR A 77 16.58 -10.25 -6.12
CA THR A 77 17.47 -10.64 -5.02
C THR A 77 16.84 -11.65 -4.04
N PHE A 78 15.56 -11.97 -4.21
CA PHE A 78 14.77 -12.77 -3.27
C PHE A 78 15.39 -14.13 -2.97
N ARG A 79 15.79 -14.87 -4.00
CA ARG A 79 16.39 -16.21 -3.83
C ARG A 79 17.72 -16.16 -3.08
N ILE A 80 18.49 -15.09 -3.25
CA ILE A 80 19.86 -14.98 -2.75
C ILE A 80 19.87 -14.49 -1.31
N PHE A 81 18.99 -13.56 -0.96
CA PHE A 81 18.95 -12.95 0.37
C PHE A 81 17.85 -13.54 1.23
N GLU A 82 16.58 -13.34 0.86
CA GLU A 82 15.45 -13.73 1.72
C GLU A 82 15.30 -15.25 1.85
N LEU A 83 15.30 -15.98 0.73
CA LEU A 83 15.08 -17.43 0.74
C LEU A 83 16.26 -18.18 1.37
N LYS A 84 17.48 -17.84 0.97
CA LYS A 84 18.70 -18.49 1.50
C LYS A 84 18.89 -18.22 2.99
N GLU A 85 18.66 -16.99 3.43
CA GLU A 85 18.75 -16.63 4.86
C GLU A 85 17.66 -17.33 5.68
N ALA A 86 16.42 -17.41 5.16
CA ALA A 86 15.34 -18.12 5.82
C ALA A 86 15.61 -19.63 5.92
N GLN A 87 16.24 -20.25 4.91
CA GLN A 87 16.66 -21.65 4.99
C GLN A 87 17.73 -21.86 6.06
N ILE A 88 18.76 -21.01 6.09
CA ILE A 88 19.85 -21.09 7.08
C ILE A 88 19.32 -20.90 8.51
N LYS A 89 18.35 -20.00 8.70
CA LYS A 89 17.77 -19.69 10.02
C LYS A 89 16.56 -20.55 10.39
N GLY A 90 16.12 -21.48 9.53
CA GLY A 90 14.90 -22.26 9.76
C GLY A 90 13.59 -21.43 9.78
N GLN A 91 13.57 -20.27 9.14
CA GLN A 91 12.48 -19.28 9.17
C GLN A 91 11.61 -19.28 7.91
N LEU A 92 11.54 -20.41 7.20
CA LEU A 92 10.72 -20.53 5.99
C LEU A 92 9.24 -20.22 6.24
N LEU A 93 8.67 -20.75 7.33
CA LEU A 93 7.27 -20.52 7.67
C LEU A 93 6.95 -19.04 7.97
N PRO A 94 7.72 -18.33 8.84
CA PRO A 94 7.59 -16.88 8.99
C PRO A 94 7.70 -16.08 7.68
N LEU A 95 8.62 -16.47 6.78
CA LEU A 95 8.78 -15.79 5.50
C LEU A 95 7.54 -15.93 4.61
N THR A 96 6.97 -17.14 4.51
CA THR A 96 5.74 -17.37 3.75
C THR A 96 4.56 -16.61 4.36
N ALA A 97 4.42 -16.60 5.69
CA ALA A 97 3.37 -15.84 6.37
C ALA A 97 3.49 -14.33 6.09
N LYS A 98 4.71 -13.78 6.12
CA LYS A 98 4.97 -12.38 5.77
C LYS A 98 4.49 -12.06 4.36
N LEU A 99 4.82 -12.89 3.38
CA LEU A 99 4.40 -12.71 1.99
C LEU A 99 2.87 -12.81 1.83
N GLY A 100 2.23 -13.75 2.53
CA GLY A 100 0.79 -13.89 2.55
C GLY A 100 0.07 -12.65 3.10
N ILE A 101 0.53 -12.14 4.26
CA ILE A 101 -0.03 -10.92 4.87
C ILE A 101 0.18 -9.72 3.94
N ALA A 102 1.39 -9.56 3.39
CA ALA A 102 1.69 -8.49 2.45
C ALA A 102 0.74 -8.52 1.25
N PHE A 103 0.55 -9.71 0.65
CA PHE A 103 -0.37 -9.90 -0.47
C PHE A 103 -1.82 -9.52 -0.10
N ILE A 104 -2.31 -9.97 1.06
CA ILE A 104 -3.66 -9.66 1.55
C ILE A 104 -3.82 -8.14 1.73
N LEU A 105 -2.84 -7.45 2.33
CA LEU A 105 -2.90 -6.00 2.55
C LEU A 105 -2.98 -5.23 1.23
N VAL A 106 -2.15 -5.59 0.24
CA VAL A 106 -2.20 -4.93 -1.08
C VAL A 106 -3.54 -5.18 -1.77
N MET A 107 -4.01 -6.42 -1.78
CA MET A 107 -5.25 -6.81 -2.47
C MET A 107 -6.48 -6.18 -1.81
N ALA A 108 -6.59 -6.28 -0.47
CA ALA A 108 -7.69 -5.70 0.28
C ALA A 108 -7.69 -4.17 0.17
N GLY A 109 -6.54 -3.52 0.37
CA GLY A 109 -6.41 -2.07 0.25
C GLY A 109 -6.77 -1.57 -1.15
N SER A 110 -6.31 -2.26 -2.20
CA SER A 110 -6.66 -1.94 -3.58
C SER A 110 -8.14 -2.14 -3.88
N ALA A 111 -8.75 -3.22 -3.39
CA ALA A 111 -10.19 -3.48 -3.55
C ALA A 111 -11.05 -2.40 -2.87
N ILE A 112 -10.69 -2.02 -1.64
CA ILE A 112 -11.32 -0.91 -0.92
C ILE A 112 -11.17 0.39 -1.72
N TRP A 113 -9.97 0.68 -2.21
CA TRP A 113 -9.70 1.88 -3.01
C TRP A 113 -10.57 1.98 -4.28
N ILE A 114 -10.69 0.87 -5.02
CA ILE A 114 -11.54 0.79 -6.22
C ILE A 114 -13.00 1.07 -5.86
N LYS A 115 -13.50 0.50 -4.75
CA LYS A 115 -14.87 0.71 -4.28
C LYS A 115 -15.12 2.18 -3.91
N ILE A 116 -14.20 2.83 -3.21
CA ILE A 116 -14.29 4.27 -2.86
C ILE A 116 -14.29 5.13 -4.12
N THR A 117 -13.36 4.87 -5.04
CA THR A 117 -13.22 5.66 -6.27
C THR A 117 -14.52 5.66 -7.08
N ARG A 118 -15.22 4.52 -7.13
CA ARG A 118 -16.53 4.40 -7.78
C ARG A 118 -17.59 5.25 -7.06
N ARG A 119 -17.60 5.25 -5.72
CA ARG A 119 -18.52 6.08 -4.91
C ARG A 119 -18.28 7.57 -5.12
N VAL A 120 -17.03 8.03 -5.02
CA VAL A 120 -16.68 9.46 -5.16
C VAL A 120 -17.01 9.99 -6.55
N LYS A 121 -16.78 9.20 -7.62
CA LYS A 121 -17.19 9.56 -8.98
C LYS A 121 -18.70 9.74 -9.12
N PHE A 122 -19.49 8.95 -8.41
CA PHE A 122 -20.95 9.12 -8.36
C PHE A 122 -21.34 10.43 -7.65
N PHE A 123 -20.67 10.76 -6.53
CA PHE A 123 -20.88 12.05 -5.87
C PHE A 123 -20.54 13.21 -6.76
N GLN A 124 -19.42 13.20 -7.49
CA GLN A 124 -19.00 14.33 -8.33
C GLN A 124 -19.96 14.64 -9.49
N LYS A 125 -20.75 13.66 -9.95
CA LYS A 125 -21.71 13.85 -11.05
C LYS A 125 -23.08 14.41 -10.62
N ARG A 126 -23.42 14.35 -9.33
CA ARG A 126 -24.64 14.95 -8.75
C ARG A 126 -24.40 16.38 -8.29
#